data_AF-A0A1C0ZU67-F1
#
_entry.id   AF-A0A1C0ZU67-F1
#
_cell.length_a   1.000
_cell.length_b   1.000
_cell.length_c   1.000
_cell.angle_alpha   90.00
_cell.angle_beta   90.00
_cell.angle_gamma   90.00
#
_symmetry.space_group_name_H-M   'P 1'
#
loop_
_entity.id
_entity.type
_entity.pdbx_description
1 polymer ?
#
loop_
_entity_poly.entity_id
_entity_poly.type
_entity_poly.pdbx_seq_one_letter_code
_entity_poly.pdbx_strand_id
1 'polypeptide(L)' 'MTIVLYEKMLDGQLLKIGVRSWDDKLIQALNVANFIVVAGKEYEMIEGRLNLDLDIFELLLVAAGSEGGGNKA' A
#
# COMPACT_ATOMS: atom_id res chain seq x y z
N MET A 1 -11.99 -11.40 -5.17
CA MET A 1 -10.94 -10.98 -4.23
C MET A 1 -10.95 -9.47 -4.03
N THR A 2 -11.00 -9.04 -2.76
CA THR A 2 -11.03 -7.61 -2.38
C THR A 2 -9.67 -7.21 -1.86
N ILE A 3 -9.24 -5.98 -2.13
CA ILE A 3 -7.94 -5.51 -1.65
C ILE A 3 -8.07 -4.27 -0.80
N VAL A 4 -7.39 -4.32 0.33
CA VAL A 4 -7.37 -3.28 1.34
C VAL A 4 -6.00 -2.62 1.34
N LEU A 5 -6.00 -1.30 1.33
CA LEU A 5 -4.78 -0.50 1.36
C LEU A 5 -4.59 0.05 2.78
N TYR A 6 -3.41 -0.19 3.36
CA TYR A 6 -3.02 0.35 4.65
C TYR A 6 -1.78 1.23 4.50
N GLU A 7 -1.86 2.46 5.00
CA GLU A 7 -0.70 3.31 5.23
C GLU A 7 -0.11 2.95 6.59
N LYS A 8 1.18 2.63 6.62
CA LYS A 8 1.97 2.51 7.84
C LYS A 8 2.39 3.91 8.27
N MET A 9 1.82 4.36 9.38
CA MET A 9 2.14 5.63 10.02
C MET A 9 3.52 5.56 10.70
N LEU A 10 4.11 6.73 10.99
CA LEU A 10 5.45 6.82 11.61
C LEU A 10 5.53 6.18 13.01
N ASP A 11 4.41 6.14 13.73
CA ASP A 11 4.29 5.49 15.04
C ASP A 11 4.04 3.97 14.95
N GLY A 12 4.03 3.41 13.73
CA GLY A 12 3.78 2.01 13.46
C GLY A 12 2.30 1.63 13.36
N GLN A 13 1.37 2.57 13.56
CA GLN A 13 -0.05 2.30 13.37
C GLN A 13 -0.38 2.09 11.89
N LEU A 14 -1.41 1.27 11.63
CA LEU A 14 -1.90 1.02 10.28
C LEU A 14 -3.20 1.79 10.06
N LEU A 15 -3.16 2.76 9.14
CA LEU A 15 -4.32 3.51 8.72
C LEU A 15 -4.90 2.89 7.44
N LYS A 16 -6.15 2.44 7.49
CA LYS A 16 -6.85 1.96 6.28
C LYS A 16 -7.18 3.15 5.37
N ILE A 17 -6.56 3.20 4.20
CA ILE A 17 -6.72 4.31 3.24
C ILE A 17 -7.62 3.97 2.05
N GLY A 18 -7.98 2.70 1.86
CA GLY A 18 -8.87 2.33 0.77
C GLY A 18 -9.27 0.87 0.73
N VAL A 19 -10.34 0.61 -0.01
CA VAL A 19 -10.81 -0.71 -0.40
C VAL A 19 -11.21 -0.66 -1.87
N ARG A 20 -10.88 -1.71 -2.61
CA ARG A 20 -11.27 -1.84 -4.01
C ARG A 20 -11.34 -3.31 -4.43
N SER A 21 -12.31 -3.59 -5.28
CA SER A 21 -12.33 -4.84 -6.04
C SER A 21 -11.20 -4.82 -7.05
N TRP A 22 -10.48 -5.93 -7.17
CA TRP A 22 -9.43 -6.07 -8.18
C TRP A 22 -9.91 -6.93 -9.33
N ASP A 23 -9.45 -6.59 -10.53
CA ASP A 23 -9.49 -7.44 -11.71
C ASP A 23 -8.08 -7.92 -12.06
N ASP A 24 -7.98 -8.86 -13.02
CA ASP A 24 -6.69 -9.45 -13.42
C ASP A 24 -5.69 -8.41 -13.96
N LYS A 25 -6.19 -7.31 -14.55
CA LYS A 25 -5.33 -6.24 -15.08
C LYS A 25 -4.63 -5.49 -13.96
N LEU A 26 -5.35 -5.20 -12.87
CA LEU A 26 -4.78 -4.51 -11.72
C LEU A 26 -3.74 -5.38 -10.99
N ILE A 27 -3.99 -6.69 -10.86
CA ILE A 27 -3.00 -7.64 -10.30
C ILE A 27 -1.70 -7.60 -11.12
N GLN A 28 -1.80 -7.68 -12.44
CA GLN A 28 -0.62 -7.66 -13.31
C GLN A 28 0.18 -6.36 -13.21
N ALA A 29 -0.51 -5.22 -13.14
CA ALA A 29 0.14 -3.93 -12.94
C ALA A 29 0.90 -3.86 -11.62
N LEU A 30 0.36 -4.47 -10.55
CA LEU A 30 0.96 -4.42 -9.22
C LEU A 30 2.16 -5.35 -9.04
N ASN A 31 2.26 -6.40 -9.85
CA ASN A 31 3.46 -7.27 -9.86
C ASN A 31 4.73 -6.54 -10.32
N VAL A 32 4.60 -5.41 -11.02
CA VAL A 32 5.75 -4.64 -11.54
C VAL A 32 5.85 -3.22 -10.97
N ALA A 33 4.82 -2.77 -10.26
CA ALA A 33 4.82 -1.45 -9.65
C ALA A 33 5.59 -1.48 -8.31
N ASN A 34 6.27 -0.38 -8.00
CA ASN A 34 6.87 -0.13 -6.67
C ASN A 34 6.10 0.96 -5.91
N PHE A 35 5.43 1.85 -6.65
CA PHE A 35 4.68 2.97 -6.12
C PHE A 35 3.25 2.94 -6.65
N ILE A 36 2.32 3.45 -5.83
CA ILE A 36 0.94 3.66 -6.22
C ILE A 36 0.48 5.06 -5.81
N VAL A 37 -0.50 5.59 -6.53
CA VAL A 37 -1.11 6.89 -6.21
C VAL A 37 -2.56 6.67 -5.78
N VAL A 38 -2.90 7.15 -4.59
CA VAL A 38 -4.24 7.07 -4.01
C VAL A 38 -4.65 8.46 -3.53
N ALA A 39 -5.80 8.95 -4.00
CA ALA A 39 -6.31 10.29 -3.67
C ALA A 39 -5.29 11.44 -3.89
N GLY A 40 -4.45 11.31 -4.92
CA GLY A 40 -3.43 12.30 -5.26
C GLY A 40 -2.16 12.26 -4.40
N LYS A 41 -2.04 11.29 -3.48
CA LYS A 41 -0.83 11.05 -2.67
C LYS A 41 -0.11 9.81 -3.18
N GLU A 42 1.21 9.90 -3.28
CA GLU A 42 2.06 8.80 -3.70
C GLU A 42 2.49 7.95 -2.50
N TYR A 43 2.58 6.64 -2.74
CA TYR A 43 2.87 5.64 -1.74
C TYR A 43 3.85 4.61 -2.30
N GLU A 44 4.88 4.26 -1.53
CA GLU A 44 5.73 3.11 -1.80
C GLU A 44 5.08 1.85 -1.22
N MET A 45 5.06 0.77 -2.01
CA MET A 45 4.59 -0.54 -1.56
C MET A 45 5.69 -1.27 -0.80
N ILE A 46 5.38 -1.67 0.43
CA ILE A 46 6.34 -2.34 1.32
C ILE A 46 6.07 -3.84 1.42
N GLU A 47 4.81 -4.24 1.57
CA GLU A 47 4.43 -5.63 1.79
C GLU A 47 3.04 -5.92 1.25
N GLY A 48 2.84 -7.12 0.71
CA GLY A 48 1.53 -7.68 0.38
C GLY A 48 1.22 -8.86 1.31
N ARG A 49 0.07 -8.83 1.98
CA ARG A 49 -0.42 -9.92 2.82
C ARG A 49 -1.70 -10.52 2.24
N LEU A 50 -1.66 -11.79 1.86
CA LEU A 50 -2.84 -12.52 1.43
C LEU A 50 -3.52 -13.18 2.64
N ASN A 51 -4.71 -12.69 3.00
CA ASN A 51 -5.57 -13.30 4.01
C ASN A 51 -6.53 -14.29 3.33
N LEU A 52 -6.22 -15.57 3.45
CA LEU A 52 -6.98 -16.66 2.84
C LEU A 52 -8.32 -16.92 3.52
N ASP A 53 -8.43 -16.66 4.82
CA ASP A 53 -9.67 -16.88 5.57
C ASP A 53 -10.76 -15.88 5.16
N LEU A 54 -10.35 -14.67 4.74
CA LEU A 54 -11.25 -13.58 4.37
C LEU A 54 -11.34 -13.34 2.85
N ASP A 55 -10.55 -14.03 2.03
CA ASP A 55 -10.38 -13.73 0.60
C ASP A 55 -10.00 -12.26 0.33
N ILE A 56 -9.10 -11.73 1.17
CA ILE A 56 -8.64 -10.34 1.12
C ILE A 56 -7.13 -10.31 0.93
N PHE A 57 -6.67 -9.51 -0.03
CA PHE A 57 -5.27 -9.11 -0.11
C PHE A 57 -5.10 -7.75 0.56
N GLU A 58 -4.02 -7.55 1.27
CA GLU A 58 -3.74 -6.31 1.98
C GLU A 58 -2.41 -5.78 1.48
N LEU A 59 -2.39 -4.52 1.03
CA LEU A 59 -1.17 -3.83 0.66
C LEU A 59 -0.78 -2.87 1.77
N LEU A 60 0.44 -3.03 2.25
CA LEU A 60 1.08 -2.13 3.19
C LEU A 60 1.90 -1.10 2.43
N LEU A 61 1.67 0.16 2.76
CA LEU A 61 2.16 1.33 2.04
C LEU A 61 2.85 2.30 2.99
N VAL A 62 3.83 3.04 2.50
CA VAL A 62 4.38 4.22 3.19
C VAL A 62 4.29 5.43 2.29
N ALA A 63 4.00 6.60 2.85
CA ALA A 63 3.85 7.83 2.07
C ALA A 63 5.19 8.25 1.42
N ALA A 64 5.23 8.29 0.10
CA ALA A 64 6.38 8.81 -0.63
C ALA A 64 6.44 10.33 -0.46
N GLY A 65 7.53 10.84 0.13
CA GLY A 65 7.70 12.26 0.46
C GLY A 65 7.53 12.61 1.94
N SER A 66 7.20 11.65 2.80
CA SER A 66 7.46 11.78 4.24
C SER A 66 8.91 11.37 4.46
N GLU A 67 9.78 12.32 4.77
CA GLU A 67 11.22 12.09 4.93
C GLU A 67 11.54 10.90 5.84
N GLY A 68 11.93 9.78 5.23
CA GLY A 68 13.04 8.94 5.69
C GLY A 68 14.39 9.53 5.26
N GLY A 69 14.47 10.87 5.13
CA GLY A 69 15.69 11.60 4.83
C GLY A 69 16.57 11.61 6.07
N GLY A 70 17.64 10.82 6.03
CA GLY A 70 18.65 10.81 7.07
C GLY A 70 19.11 12.22 7.42
N ASN A 71 19.23 12.45 8.72
CA ASN A 71 19.93 13.57 9.33
C ASN A 71 21.24 13.86 8.57
N LYS A 72 21.24 14.91 7.75
CA LYS A 72 22.44 15.62 7.30
C LYS A 72 22.35 17.05 7.82
N ALA A 73 22.77 17.22 9.06
CA ALA A 73 23.32 18.45 9.59
C ALA A 73 24.80 18.21 9.86
#